data_AF-A0A7W5BY44-F1
#
_entry.id   AF-A0A7W5BY44-F1
#
_cell.length_a   1.000
_cell.length_b   1.000
_cell.length_c   1.000
_cell.angle_alpha   90.00
_cell.angle_beta   90.00
_cell.angle_gamma   90.00
#
_symmetry.space_group_name_H-M   'P 1'
#
loop_
_entity.id
_entity.type
_entity.pdbx_description
1 polymer ?
#
loop_
_entity_poly.entity_id
_entity_poly.type
_entity_poly.pdbx_seq_one_letter_code
_entity_poly.pdbx_strand_id
1 'polypeptide(L)' 'MYQDPNLVRQRYASVNLNDRERTLLDALVYHSGQPRSVLLREMLLKEAYDRLGVGRLYNANLARGAQ' A
#
# COMPACT_ATOMS: atom_id res chain seq x y z
N MET A 1 -6.06 13.37 23.34
CA MET A 1 -5.09 12.79 22.38
C MET A 1 -5.14 13.62 21.11
N TYR A 2 -4.08 14.37 20.80
CA TYR A 2 -3.96 15.04 19.50
C TYR A 2 -3.60 13.96 18.49
N GLN A 3 -4.57 13.52 17.71
CA GLN A 3 -4.34 12.61 16.59
C GLN A 3 -3.81 13.48 15.45
N ASP A 4 -2.57 13.24 15.02
CA ASP A 4 -1.94 14.02 13.94
C ASP A 4 -2.87 14.05 12.71
N PRO A 5 -3.38 15.23 12.32
CA PRO A 5 -4.34 15.34 11.23
C PRO A 5 -3.78 14.85 9.88
N ASN A 6 -2.45 14.75 9.74
CA ASN A 6 -1.81 14.18 8.55
C ASN A 6 -1.91 12.65 8.47
N LEU A 7 -2.18 11.97 9.59
CA LEU A 7 -2.42 10.51 9.61
C LEU A 7 -3.85 10.13 9.23
N VAL A 8 -4.77 11.09 9.21
CA VAL A 8 -6.16 10.84 8.82
C VAL A 8 -6.20 10.61 7.31
N ARG A 9 -6.44 9.35 6.92
CA ARG A 9 -6.55 8.96 5.51
C ARG A 9 -7.88 9.48 4.96
N GLN A 10 -7.85 10.55 4.18
CA GLN A 10 -9.06 11.25 3.73
C GLN A 10 -9.67 10.74 2.42
N ARG A 11 -8.90 10.05 1.56
CA ARG A 11 -9.36 9.63 0.22
C ARG A 11 -9.36 8.12 0.08
N TYR A 12 -10.50 7.56 -0.33
CA TYR A 12 -10.62 6.16 -0.74
C TYR A 12 -10.42 6.05 -2.25
N ALA A 13 -9.68 5.04 -2.70
CA ALA A 13 -9.57 4.69 -4.11
C ALA A 13 -10.36 3.39 -4.35
N SER A 14 -11.25 3.41 -5.34
CA SER A 14 -11.94 2.20 -5.81
C SER A 14 -11.38 1.79 -7.15
N VAL A 15 -11.12 0.49 -7.32
CA VAL A 15 -10.62 -0.09 -8.57
C VAL A 15 -11.55 -1.25 -8.93
N ASN A 16 -12.08 -1.21 -10.16
CA ASN A 16 -12.87 -2.31 -10.70
C ASN A 16 -11.93 -3.39 -11.21
N LEU A 17 -12.19 -4.63 -10.81
CA LEU A 17 -11.36 -5.79 -11.15
C LEU A 17 -12.23 -6.88 -11.77
N ASN A 18 -11.70 -7.51 -12.82
CA ASN A 18 -12.29 -8.75 -13.34
C ASN A 18 -12.02 -9.93 -12.39
N ASP A 19 -12.66 -11.07 -12.67
CA ASP A 19 -12.59 -12.23 -11.77
C ASP A 19 -11.17 -12.79 -11.63
N ARG A 20 -10.37 -12.79 -12.71
CA ARG A 20 -8.99 -13.28 -12.67
C ARG A 20 -8.09 -12.40 -11.82
N GLU A 21 -8.20 -11.08 -11.98
CA GLU A 21 -7.48 -10.09 -11.18
C GLU A 21 -7.86 -10.20 -9.70
N ARG A 22 -9.15 -10.39 -9.41
CA ARG A 22 -9.64 -10.58 -8.04
C ARG A 22 -9.04 -11.84 -7.42
N THR A 23 -9.10 -12.99 -8.11
CA THR A 23 -8.54 -14.25 -7.61
C THR A 23 -7.04 -14.13 -7.33
N LEU A 24 -6.29 -13.46 -8.20
CA LEU A 24 -4.86 -13.22 -7.99
C LEU A 24 -4.59 -12.40 -6.74
N LEU A 25 -5.30 -11.27 -6.57
CA LEU A 25 -5.13 -10.42 -5.40
C LEU A 25 -5.57 -11.14 -4.12
N ASP A 26 -6.62 -11.95 -4.17
CA ASP A 26 -7.07 -12.75 -3.03
C ASP A 26 -6.01 -13.77 -2.62
N ALA A 27 -5.41 -14.47 -3.58
CA ALA A 27 -4.31 -15.39 -3.33
C ALA A 27 -3.08 -14.69 -2.75
N LEU A 28 -2.75 -13.50 -3.25
CA LEU A 28 -1.63 -12.69 -2.75
C LEU A 28 -1.86 -12.22 -1.30
N VAL A 29 -3.07 -11.78 -0.99
CA VAL A 29 -3.48 -11.40 0.38
C VAL A 29 -3.42 -12.59 1.32
N TYR A 30 -3.91 -13.75 0.88
CA TYR A 30 -3.84 -14.97 1.66
C TYR A 30 -2.40 -15.39 1.94
N HIS A 31 -1.53 -15.31 0.94
CA HIS A 31 -0.13 -15.68 1.07
C HIS A 31 0.67 -14.72 1.97
N SER A 32 0.42 -13.41 1.88
CA SER A 32 1.16 -12.41 2.67
C SER A 32 0.73 -12.36 4.14
N GLY A 33 -0.47 -12.84 4.47
CA GLY A 33 -1.05 -12.73 5.81
C GLY A 33 -1.40 -11.29 6.22
N GLN A 34 -1.25 -10.31 5.31
CA GLN A 34 -1.55 -8.91 5.57
C GLN A 34 -2.99 -8.56 5.21
N PRO A 35 -3.61 -7.57 5.89
CA PRO A 35 -4.91 -7.05 5.45
C PRO A 35 -4.85 -6.49 4.02
N ARG A 36 -5.85 -6.82 3.19
CA ARG A 36 -5.93 -6.40 1.77
C ARG A 36 -5.63 -4.92 1.57
N SER A 37 -6.22 -4.05 2.39
CA SER A 37 -6.06 -2.60 2.28
C SER A 37 -4.63 -2.11 2.57
N VAL A 38 -3.89 -2.83 3.43
CA VAL A 38 -2.49 -2.52 3.74
C VAL A 38 -1.62 -2.93 2.57
N LEU A 39 -1.76 -4.18 2.11
CA LEU A 39 -0.97 -4.74 1.01
C LEU A 39 -1.14 -3.93 -0.29
N LEU A 40 -2.39 -3.65 -0.68
CA LEU A 40 -2.65 -2.87 -1.89
C LEU A 40 -2.09 -1.45 -1.81
N ARG A 41 -2.13 -0.84 -0.62
CA ARG A 41 -1.54 0.48 -0.39
C ARG A 41 -0.01 0.42 -0.53
N GLU A 42 0.63 -0.58 0.04
CA GLU A 42 2.08 -0.76 -0.07
C GLU A 42 2.51 -0.95 -1.52
N MET A 43 1.81 -1.80 -2.27
CA MET A 43 2.06 -2.00 -3.70
C MET A 43 1.89 -0.71 -4.51
N LEU A 44 0.80 0.02 -4.28
CA LEU A 44 0.52 1.27 -4.97
C LEU A 44 1.59 2.34 -4.69
N LEU A 45 1.99 2.49 -3.43
CA LEU A 45 3.03 3.44 -3.06
C LEU A 45 4.38 3.05 -3.64
N LYS A 46 4.76 1.76 -3.53
CA LYS A 46 6.01 1.25 -4.09
C LYS A 46 6.11 1.56 -5.59
N GLU A 47 5.08 1.19 -6.35
CA GLU A 47 5.01 1.45 -7.79
C GLU A 47 5.09 2.96 -8.10
N ALA A 48 4.41 3.81 -7.32
CA ALA A 48 4.48 5.25 -7.50
C ALA A 48 5.90 5.80 -7.28
N TYR A 49 6.60 5.35 -6.22
CA TYR A 49 7.98 5.74 -5.96
C TYR A 49 8.93 5.26 -7.07
N ASP A 50 8.73 4.04 -7.56
CA ASP A 50 9.54 3.44 -8.62
C ASP A 50 9.34 4.20 -9.94
N ARG A 51 8.10 4.55 -10.32
CA ARG A 51 7.82 5.35 -11.54
C ARG A 51 8.33 6.78 -11.47
N LEU A 52 8.38 7.37 -10.28
CA LEU A 52 8.95 8.70 -10.07
C LEU A 52 10.49 8.68 -9.99
N GLY A 53 11.14 7.51 -10.10
CA GLY A 53 12.59 7.36 -10.01
C GLY A 53 13.16 7.61 -8.61
N VAL A 54 12.29 7.63 -7.58
CA VAL A 54 12.65 7.94 -6.18
C VAL A 54 12.47 6.73 -5.25
N GLY A 55 12.58 5.51 -5.79
CA GLY A 55 12.47 4.26 -5.02
C GLY A 55 13.37 4.18 -3.77
N ARG A 56 14.51 4.87 -3.75
CA ARG A 56 15.35 5.01 -2.55
C ARG A 56 14.60 5.64 -1.37
N LEU A 57 13.72 6.61 -1.62
CA LEU A 57 12.94 7.27 -0.56
C LEU A 57 11.91 6.34 0.07
N TYR A 58 11.33 5.42 -0.71
CA TYR A 58 10.41 4.41 -0.19
C TYR A 58 11.10 3.53 0.86
N ASN A 59 12.30 3.02 0.54
CA ASN A 59 13.08 2.18 1.46
C ASN A 59 13.51 2.96 2.73
N ALA A 60 13.88 4.23 2.59
CA ALA A 60 14.23 5.08 3.72
C ALA A 60 13.03 5.38 4.65
N ASN A 61 11.82 5.40 4.10
CA ASN A 61 10.59 5.57 4.88
C ASN A 61 10.18 4.27 5.58
N LEU A 62 10.34 3.11 4.94
CA LEU A 62 10.12 1.80 5.57
C LEU A 62 11.04 1.60 6.79
N ALA A 63 12.32 1.94 6.66
CA ALA A 63 13.29 1.81 7.75
C ALA A 63 12.95 2.68 8.98
N ARG A 64 12.31 3.83 8.77
CA ARG A 64 11.88 4.75 9.84
C ARG A 64 10.61 4.30 10.57
N GLY A 65 9.77 3.48 9.94
CA GLY A 65 8.56 2.94 10.57
C GLY A 65 8.78 1.68 11.42
N ALA A 66 9.98 1.09 11.36
CA ALA A 66 10.37 -0.11 12.11
C ALA A 66 11.13 0.19 13.41
N GLN A 67 11.36 1.48 13.71
CA GLN A 67 11.97 2.00 14.95
C GLN A 67 10.89 2.59 15.85
#